data_AF-A0A438MAH0-F1
#
_entry.id   AF-A0A438MAH0-F1
#
_cell.length_a   1.000
_cell.length_b   1.000
_cell.length_c   1.000
_cell.angle_alpha   90.00
_cell.angle_beta   90.00
_cell.angle_gamma   90.00
#
_symmetry.space_group_name_H-M   'P 1'
#
loop_
_entity.id
_entity.type
_entity.pdbx_description
1 polymer ?
#
loop_
_entity_poly.entity_id
_entity_poly.type
_entity_poly.pdbx_seq_one_letter_code
_entity_poly.pdbx_strand_id
1 'polypeptide(L)'
;MPRISARISRWYTLEQRLVQGERCLDQAVTAFGVRTVEFTADRGFFLNGEHLPIHGANVHQDRAGWCDAATHSGIGRDVALIRESGMNFIRGAHYPHHDQFAAECDRQGVLFWSELCFWGIGGQNAEGFWNASAYPPHEADRAEFEDSCLRAMTEMIRVNRNHPSIVAWSTGNEVFFSDDEVIPQAKDLTRRLVELVHDLDPTRPAAVGGAQRRGFDELGDVAGYNGDGASLYHKPPWPNLVSEYGSVIEDRPGTHGPRYGHGVDTPHAWRSGIALWCGIHHGSIVPDMGRMGFIDYFRLPLRSWYWYRRELRGVEPPPWPLPGTATALRLSADRMTIATDGTDDTQVMVELVDASGNVVADERPVRIEVVEGGGIFPTGTSITLSPDNRGLLDGVGAIEFRSYFAGPNTLRASADGLPPAELTIEAVGGERWRGQPRRLSPGPPSMSFLPSSDAPRLLSAKRPVFSSGSVADRPAHLVTDYSTGEGWVSATNEPGAWIRVDLEGLWQVDTVTVLLGEPDAVPYRLEVSDGQAAEEVATGTTDRRLSFDLRGRALHAVKLVFPEAPAEIKEVRVHGR
;
A
#
# COMPACT_ATOMS: atom_id res chain seq x y z
N MET A 1 -7.82 12.71 -18.78
CA MET A 1 -6.97 13.66 -18.02
C MET A 1 -5.90 14.34 -18.88
N PRO A 2 -6.11 15.57 -19.37
CA PRO A 2 -5.02 16.39 -19.87
C PRO A 2 -4.50 17.33 -18.75
N ARG A 3 -3.18 17.29 -18.49
CA ARG A 3 -2.36 18.36 -17.85
C ARG A 3 -1.94 18.29 -16.36
N ILE A 4 -1.89 17.15 -15.67
CA ILE A 4 -1.06 17.10 -14.44
C ILE A 4 0.42 17.06 -14.82
N SER A 5 0.78 16.20 -15.77
CA SER A 5 2.12 16.16 -16.38
C SER A 5 2.53 17.57 -16.82
N ALA A 6 1.76 18.29 -17.64
CA ALA A 6 2.12 19.64 -18.08
C ALA A 6 2.21 20.72 -16.97
N ARG A 7 1.68 20.46 -15.77
CA ARG A 7 1.64 21.41 -14.63
C ARG A 7 2.72 21.16 -13.59
N ILE A 8 3.23 19.93 -13.49
CA ILE A 8 4.40 19.57 -12.67
C ILE A 8 5.68 19.53 -13.54
N SER A 9 5.57 19.26 -14.85
CA SER A 9 6.70 18.98 -15.75
C SER A 9 7.42 20.20 -16.33
N ARG A 10 7.27 21.40 -15.75
CA ARG A 10 8.19 22.51 -16.09
C ARG A 10 9.35 22.51 -15.12
N TRP A 11 10.46 21.97 -15.60
CA TRP A 11 11.69 21.81 -14.85
C TRP A 11 12.62 22.98 -15.11
N TYR A 12 13.22 23.45 -14.03
CA TYR A 12 14.29 24.42 -14.06
C TYR A 12 15.52 23.81 -13.38
N THR A 13 16.68 24.32 -13.74
CA THR A 13 17.93 24.03 -13.05
C THR A 13 18.49 25.33 -12.49
N LEU A 14 18.89 25.30 -11.23
CA LEU A 14 19.67 26.37 -10.61
C LEU A 14 21.14 25.93 -10.62
N GLU A 15 21.96 26.66 -11.38
CA GLU A 15 23.41 26.50 -11.37
C GLU A 15 24.01 27.42 -10.30
N GLN A 16 24.72 26.83 -9.34
CA GLN A 16 25.35 27.52 -8.23
C GLN A 16 26.86 27.38 -8.37
N ARG A 17 27.60 28.49 -8.30
CA ARG A 17 29.06 28.51 -8.46
C ARG A 17 29.71 29.27 -7.31
N LEU A 18 30.66 28.64 -6.64
CA LEU A 18 31.52 29.29 -5.65
C LEU A 18 32.79 29.77 -6.35
N VAL A 19 33.06 31.08 -6.31
CA VAL A 19 34.18 31.69 -7.06
C VAL A 19 35.13 32.46 -6.13
N GLN A 20 36.42 32.38 -6.42
CA GLN A 20 37.47 33.22 -5.80
C GLN A 20 38.25 33.93 -6.91
N GLY A 21 37.99 35.23 -7.10
CA GLY A 21 38.45 35.96 -8.28
C GLY A 21 37.80 35.40 -9.55
N GLU A 22 38.60 35.06 -10.56
CA GLU A 22 38.12 34.42 -11.80
C GLU A 22 38.04 32.88 -11.71
N ARG A 23 38.51 32.29 -10.60
CA ARG A 23 38.56 30.83 -10.43
C ARG A 23 37.25 30.30 -9.84
N CYS A 24 36.65 29.32 -10.51
CA CYS A 24 35.58 28.50 -9.95
C CYS A 24 36.17 27.47 -8.99
N LEU A 25 35.74 27.48 -7.74
CA LEU A 25 36.16 26.55 -6.69
C LEU A 25 35.23 25.34 -6.60
N ASP A 26 33.93 25.58 -6.77
CA ASP A 26 32.90 24.55 -6.69
C ASP A 26 31.70 24.90 -7.57
N GLN A 27 30.94 23.90 -7.98
CA GLN A 27 29.73 24.03 -8.77
C GLN A 27 28.71 22.97 -8.40
N ALA A 28 27.45 23.38 -8.25
CA ALA A 28 26.32 22.49 -8.04
C ALA A 28 25.17 22.84 -9.02
N VAL A 29 24.40 21.82 -9.39
CA VAL A 29 23.19 21.98 -10.20
C VAL A 29 22.03 21.37 -9.42
N THR A 30 21.01 22.18 -9.14
CA THR A 30 19.81 21.75 -8.43
C THR A 30 18.61 21.82 -9.37
N ALA A 31 17.94 20.70 -9.61
CA ALA A 31 16.66 20.68 -10.31
C ALA A 31 15.53 21.16 -9.39
N PHE A 32 14.57 21.92 -9.93
CA PHE A 32 13.39 22.36 -9.19
C PHE A 32 12.20 22.64 -10.13
N GLY A 33 11.00 22.76 -9.56
CA GLY A 33 9.78 23.17 -10.27
C GLY A 33 9.05 24.30 -9.54
N VAL A 34 8.34 25.14 -10.30
CA VAL A 34 7.56 26.27 -9.76
C VAL A 34 6.08 25.92 -9.78
N ARG A 35 5.46 25.85 -8.61
CA ARG A 35 4.04 25.56 -8.42
C ARG A 35 3.56 26.08 -7.06
N THR A 36 2.25 26.16 -6.87
CA THR A 36 1.62 26.33 -5.55
C THR A 36 0.77 25.11 -5.22
N VAL A 37 0.72 24.78 -3.93
CA VAL A 37 -0.09 23.70 -3.36
C VAL A 37 -0.91 24.26 -2.24
N GLU A 38 -2.18 23.88 -2.16
CA GLU A 38 -3.07 24.28 -1.09
C GLU A 38 -3.99 23.10 -0.74
N PHE A 39 -4.01 22.72 0.53
CA PHE A 39 -5.01 21.84 1.12
C PHE A 39 -5.97 22.71 1.93
N THR A 40 -7.27 22.57 1.69
CA THR A 40 -8.28 23.37 2.38
C THR A 40 -9.29 22.47 3.10
N ALA A 41 -9.83 22.94 4.21
CA ALA A 41 -10.84 22.20 4.97
C ALA A 41 -12.21 22.12 4.27
N ASP A 42 -12.50 23.07 3.37
CA ASP A 42 -13.83 23.29 2.81
C ASP A 42 -13.90 23.11 1.28
N ARG A 43 -12.76 23.10 0.58
CA ARG A 43 -12.69 23.03 -0.89
C ARG A 43 -11.70 21.98 -1.41
N GLY A 44 -11.11 21.14 -0.55
CA GLY A 44 -10.19 20.07 -0.97
C GLY A 44 -8.81 20.58 -1.41
N PHE A 45 -8.23 19.95 -2.43
CA PHE A 45 -6.86 20.17 -2.88
C PHE A 45 -6.77 21.05 -4.13
N PHE A 46 -5.79 21.96 -4.14
CA PHE A 46 -5.50 22.82 -5.28
C PHE A 46 -4.03 22.71 -5.70
N LEU A 47 -3.81 22.71 -7.01
CA LEU A 47 -2.50 22.82 -7.64
C LEU A 47 -2.53 24.03 -8.57
N ASN A 48 -1.65 25.01 -8.31
CA ASN A 48 -1.59 26.27 -9.08
C ASN A 48 -2.92 27.05 -9.09
N GLY A 49 -3.64 27.06 -7.96
CA GLY A 49 -4.92 27.75 -7.80
C GLY A 49 -6.12 27.04 -8.46
N GLU A 50 -5.92 25.88 -9.07
CA GLU A 50 -6.99 25.08 -9.65
C GLU A 50 -7.28 23.85 -8.79
N HIS A 51 -8.57 23.59 -8.52
CA HIS A 51 -9.00 22.40 -7.80
C HIS A 51 -8.61 21.13 -8.55
N LEU A 52 -8.00 20.19 -7.85
CA LEU A 52 -7.54 18.92 -8.40
C LEU A 52 -7.85 17.77 -7.42
N PRO A 53 -8.87 16.95 -7.70
CA PRO A 53 -9.13 15.75 -6.89
C PRO A 53 -7.93 14.81 -6.90
N ILE A 54 -7.49 14.39 -5.71
CA ILE A 54 -6.46 13.38 -5.54
C ILE A 54 -7.07 12.00 -5.77
N HIS A 55 -6.49 11.26 -6.71
CA HIS A 55 -6.71 9.83 -6.91
C HIS A 55 -5.36 9.16 -6.85
N GLY A 56 -5.10 8.36 -5.82
CA GLY A 56 -3.79 7.78 -5.62
C GLY A 56 -3.79 6.39 -5.03
N ALA A 57 -2.59 5.92 -4.71
CA ALA A 57 -2.35 4.66 -4.05
C ALA A 57 -1.12 4.73 -3.13
N ASN A 58 -1.10 3.87 -2.13
CA ASN A 58 0.05 3.64 -1.26
C ASN A 58 1.02 2.68 -1.97
N VAL A 59 2.31 2.96 -1.96
CA VAL A 59 3.32 2.14 -2.63
C VAL A 59 4.43 1.79 -1.65
N HIS A 60 4.75 0.50 -1.55
CA HIS A 60 5.95 -0.04 -0.90
C HIS A 60 7.06 -0.24 -1.94
N GLN A 61 8.31 -0.37 -1.48
CA GLN A 61 9.50 -0.39 -2.34
C GLN A 61 9.91 -1.77 -2.86
N ASP A 62 9.45 -2.86 -2.24
CA ASP A 62 10.00 -4.19 -2.46
C ASP A 62 9.48 -4.86 -3.73
N ARG A 63 10.30 -5.77 -4.28
CA ARG A 63 10.04 -6.37 -5.59
C ARG A 63 10.19 -7.88 -5.63
N ALA A 64 9.41 -8.53 -6.49
CA ALA A 64 9.39 -9.98 -6.63
C ALA A 64 10.79 -10.56 -6.81
N GLY A 65 11.25 -11.29 -5.77
CA GLY A 65 12.56 -11.92 -5.69
C GLY A 65 13.75 -10.98 -5.44
N TRP A 66 13.61 -9.67 -5.65
CA TRP A 66 14.67 -8.68 -5.42
C TRP A 66 14.55 -7.94 -4.08
N CYS A 67 13.43 -8.10 -3.35
CA CYS A 67 13.12 -7.39 -2.11
C CYS A 67 13.33 -5.88 -2.28
N ASP A 68 13.88 -5.20 -1.27
CA ASP A 68 14.11 -3.75 -1.25
C ASP A 68 15.23 -3.27 -2.20
N ALA A 69 15.95 -4.17 -2.89
CA ALA A 69 17.01 -3.81 -3.82
C ALA A 69 16.44 -3.31 -5.17
N ALA A 70 15.54 -2.33 -5.14
CA ALA A 70 14.92 -1.73 -6.30
C ALA A 70 15.94 -0.92 -7.13
N THR A 71 15.84 -1.05 -8.46
CA THR A 71 16.62 -0.26 -9.42
C THR A 71 15.95 1.08 -9.69
N HIS A 72 16.68 2.02 -10.30
CA HIS A 72 16.10 3.30 -10.72
C HIS A 72 15.05 3.11 -11.82
N SER A 73 15.30 2.24 -12.80
CA SER A 73 14.31 1.85 -13.82
C SER A 73 13.09 1.19 -13.20
N GLY A 74 13.31 0.42 -12.15
CA GLY A 74 12.28 -0.22 -11.36
C GLY A 74 11.33 0.75 -10.68
N ILE A 75 11.89 1.68 -9.92
CA ILE A 75 11.18 2.83 -9.36
C ILE A 75 10.41 3.58 -10.46
N GLY A 76 11.06 3.77 -11.62
CA GLY A 76 10.46 4.22 -12.88
C GLY A 76 9.16 3.53 -13.24
N ARG A 77 9.20 2.21 -13.34
CA ARG A 77 8.04 1.37 -13.67
C ARG A 77 6.94 1.47 -12.62
N ASP A 78 7.27 1.46 -11.33
CA ASP A 78 6.27 1.48 -10.26
C ASP A 78 5.48 2.81 -10.30
N VAL A 79 6.16 3.97 -10.46
CA VAL A 79 5.49 5.28 -10.64
C VAL A 79 4.68 5.33 -11.94
N ALA A 80 5.19 4.72 -13.02
CA ALA A 80 4.51 4.69 -14.30
C ALA A 80 3.21 3.90 -14.25
N LEU A 81 3.20 2.75 -13.59
CA LEU A 81 2.00 1.92 -13.46
C LEU A 81 0.88 2.64 -12.70
N ILE A 82 1.20 3.38 -11.64
CA ILE A 82 0.21 4.22 -10.94
C ILE A 82 -0.32 5.31 -11.88
N ARG A 83 0.57 6.06 -12.56
CA ARG A 83 0.18 7.12 -13.50
C ARG A 83 -0.66 6.60 -14.67
N GLU A 84 -0.34 5.42 -15.18
CA GLU A 84 -1.00 4.82 -16.33
C GLU A 84 -2.43 4.38 -16.03
N SER A 85 -2.74 4.02 -14.78
CA SER A 85 -4.12 3.83 -14.29
C SER A 85 -4.94 5.13 -14.36
N GLY A 86 -4.28 6.29 -14.46
CA GLY A 86 -4.90 7.60 -14.40
C GLY A 86 -4.88 8.22 -13.01
N MET A 87 -4.35 7.54 -12.00
CA MET A 87 -4.04 8.15 -10.71
C MET A 87 -2.96 9.23 -10.83
N ASN A 88 -2.98 10.18 -9.91
CA ASN A 88 -2.14 11.38 -9.90
C ASN A 88 -1.33 11.57 -8.61
N PHE A 89 -1.42 10.64 -7.68
CA PHE A 89 -0.83 10.76 -6.35
C PHE A 89 -0.28 9.41 -5.86
N ILE A 90 0.85 9.46 -5.17
CA ILE A 90 1.43 8.33 -4.45
C ILE A 90 1.69 8.74 -3.01
N ARG A 91 1.31 7.88 -2.06
CA ARG A 91 1.80 7.92 -0.68
C ARG A 91 2.88 6.85 -0.51
N GLY A 92 4.08 7.27 -0.06
CA GLY A 92 5.19 6.34 0.19
C GLY A 92 5.00 5.65 1.53
N ALA A 93 4.53 4.41 1.52
CA ALA A 93 4.14 3.69 2.74
C ALA A 93 5.31 2.85 3.27
N HIS A 94 5.71 2.93 4.54
CA HIS A 94 5.56 4.05 5.48
C HIS A 94 6.95 4.47 5.95
N TYR A 95 7.79 4.84 4.99
CA TYR A 95 9.19 5.16 5.22
C TYR A 95 9.70 6.09 4.11
N PRO A 96 10.78 6.85 4.37
CA PRO A 96 11.43 7.62 3.33
C PRO A 96 11.88 6.71 2.18
N HIS A 97 11.36 6.94 0.98
CA HIS A 97 11.80 6.25 -0.22
C HIS A 97 13.17 6.79 -0.68
N HIS A 98 13.85 6.02 -1.53
CA HIS A 98 15.03 6.47 -2.27
C HIS A 98 14.73 7.80 -3.01
N ASP A 99 15.69 8.73 -3.06
CA ASP A 99 15.54 10.05 -3.70
C ASP A 99 15.09 9.97 -5.18
N GLN A 100 15.56 8.96 -5.90
CA GLN A 100 15.12 8.60 -7.25
C GLN A 100 13.59 8.43 -7.36
N PHE A 101 12.89 8.02 -6.30
CA PHE A 101 11.44 7.92 -6.30
C PHE A 101 10.75 9.28 -6.43
N ALA A 102 11.23 10.28 -5.69
CA ALA A 102 10.76 11.66 -5.82
C ALA A 102 11.16 12.26 -7.18
N ALA A 103 12.38 12.00 -7.65
CA ALA A 103 12.83 12.41 -8.98
C ALA A 103 11.95 11.82 -10.10
N GLU A 104 11.51 10.58 -9.94
CA GLU A 104 10.63 9.92 -10.90
C GLU A 104 9.20 10.44 -10.84
N CYS A 105 8.68 10.71 -9.63
CA CYS A 105 7.40 11.39 -9.46
C CYS A 105 7.40 12.77 -10.13
N ASP A 106 8.48 13.53 -9.99
CA ASP A 106 8.64 14.79 -10.72
C ASP A 106 8.58 14.54 -12.24
N ARG A 107 9.30 13.51 -12.72
CA ARG A 107 9.56 13.29 -14.17
C ARG A 107 8.28 12.90 -14.88
N GLN A 108 7.48 12.08 -14.20
CA GLN A 108 6.23 11.57 -14.70
C GLN A 108 5.04 12.49 -14.39
N GLY A 109 5.21 13.44 -13.47
CA GLY A 109 4.18 14.37 -13.03
C GLY A 109 3.13 13.69 -12.16
N VAL A 110 3.59 13.06 -11.09
CA VAL A 110 2.77 12.43 -10.04
C VAL A 110 3.04 13.15 -8.73
N LEU A 111 2.00 13.50 -7.98
CA LEU A 111 2.11 14.11 -6.66
C LEU A 111 2.62 13.06 -5.66
N PHE A 112 3.53 13.44 -4.78
CA PHE A 112 4.13 12.53 -3.81
C PHE A 112 3.91 13.01 -2.37
N TRP A 113 3.47 12.10 -1.52
CA TRP A 113 3.43 12.27 -0.08
C TRP A 113 4.53 11.40 0.50
N SER A 114 5.59 12.05 0.98
CA SER A 114 6.76 11.37 1.56
C SER A 114 6.55 11.23 3.06
N GLU A 115 6.70 10.02 3.58
CA GLU A 115 6.29 9.67 4.95
C GLU A 115 7.44 9.14 5.80
N LEU A 116 7.46 9.56 7.07
CA LEU A 116 8.40 9.08 8.07
C LEU A 116 8.02 7.68 8.57
N CYS A 117 9.02 6.88 8.95
CA CYS A 117 8.83 5.63 9.67
C CYS A 117 8.56 5.86 11.17
N PHE A 118 7.45 6.51 11.49
CA PHE A 118 6.84 6.49 12.82
C PHE A 118 5.47 5.83 12.65
N TRP A 119 5.45 4.51 12.83
CA TRP A 119 4.40 3.65 12.32
C TRP A 119 3.82 2.76 13.43
N GLY A 120 2.49 2.59 13.40
CA GLY A 120 1.77 1.66 14.24
C GLY A 120 0.78 0.81 13.43
N ILE A 121 0.28 -0.25 14.05
CA ILE A 121 -0.76 -1.11 13.50
C ILE A 121 -1.54 -1.78 14.64
N GLY A 122 -2.82 -2.07 14.39
CA GLY A 122 -3.66 -2.77 15.36
C GLY A 122 -3.20 -4.21 15.61
N GLY A 123 -3.37 -4.68 16.85
CA GLY A 123 -2.98 -6.03 17.23
C GLY A 123 -2.83 -6.21 18.74
N GLN A 124 -2.09 -7.25 19.13
CA GLN A 124 -1.89 -7.60 20.53
C GLN A 124 -0.80 -6.79 21.25
N ASN A 125 -0.19 -5.80 20.59
CA ASN A 125 0.85 -4.94 21.17
C ASN A 125 1.95 -5.75 21.85
N ALA A 126 2.47 -6.77 21.16
CA ALA A 126 3.53 -7.60 21.69
C ALA A 126 4.88 -6.89 21.51
N GLU A 127 5.48 -6.47 22.61
CA GLU A 127 6.77 -5.76 22.62
C GLU A 127 7.87 -6.56 21.90
N GLY A 128 8.74 -5.86 21.16
CA GLY A 128 9.79 -6.48 20.36
C GLY A 128 9.31 -7.16 19.06
N PHE A 129 8.06 -6.96 18.67
CA PHE A 129 7.48 -7.49 17.43
C PHE A 129 6.84 -6.39 16.57
N TRP A 130 6.48 -6.69 15.32
CA TRP A 130 6.03 -5.68 14.35
C TRP A 130 4.72 -4.99 14.72
N ASN A 131 3.90 -5.60 15.59
CA ASN A 131 2.67 -4.99 16.09
C ASN A 131 2.81 -4.46 17.51
N ALA A 132 4.04 -4.17 17.98
CA ALA A 132 4.29 -3.49 19.24
C ALA A 132 3.72 -2.06 19.22
N SER A 133 3.71 -1.43 20.41
CA SER A 133 3.36 -0.02 20.55
C SER A 133 4.19 0.84 19.58
N ALA A 134 3.53 1.72 18.81
CA ALA A 134 4.20 2.59 17.85
C ALA A 134 5.24 3.51 18.50
N TYR A 135 4.98 3.95 19.74
CA TYR A 135 5.93 4.68 20.58
C TYR A 135 6.44 3.77 21.72
N PRO A 136 7.74 3.78 22.06
CA PRO A 136 8.30 2.85 23.04
C PRO A 136 7.66 2.96 24.45
N PRO A 137 7.11 1.88 25.00
CA PRO A 137 6.55 1.89 26.36
C PRO A 137 7.65 2.01 27.41
N HIS A 138 8.84 1.45 27.16
CA HIS A 138 9.98 1.51 28.06
C HIS A 138 10.73 2.83 27.96
N GLU A 139 10.90 3.51 29.10
CA GLU A 139 11.55 4.82 29.17
C GLU A 139 12.98 4.82 28.61
N ALA A 140 13.71 3.72 28.77
CA ALA A 140 15.09 3.58 28.30
C ALA A 140 15.24 3.71 26.77
N ASP A 141 14.20 3.36 26.00
CA ASP A 141 14.24 3.34 24.54
C ASP A 141 13.75 4.66 23.91
N ARG A 142 13.08 5.51 24.70
CA ARG A 142 12.38 6.72 24.20
C ARG A 142 13.33 7.74 23.59
N ALA A 143 14.45 8.04 24.25
CA ALA A 143 15.37 9.09 23.81
C ALA A 143 16.00 8.77 22.45
N GLU A 144 16.48 7.54 22.25
CA GLU A 144 17.07 7.11 20.98
C GLU A 144 16.02 6.99 19.87
N PHE A 145 14.82 6.53 20.20
CA PHE A 145 13.70 6.47 19.27
C PHE A 145 13.32 7.87 18.76
N GLU A 146 13.12 8.83 19.67
CA GLU A 146 12.78 10.21 19.31
C GLU A 146 13.88 10.87 18.47
N ASP A 147 15.15 10.71 18.84
CA ASP A 147 16.28 11.21 18.06
C ASP A 147 16.32 10.60 16.65
N SER A 148 16.03 9.29 16.54
CA SER A 148 15.94 8.60 15.26
C SER A 148 14.84 9.19 14.37
N CYS A 149 13.63 9.39 14.91
CA CYS A 149 12.52 10.00 14.17
C CYS A 149 12.84 11.43 13.70
N LEU A 150 13.40 12.27 14.57
CA LEU A 150 13.77 13.65 14.25
C LEU A 150 14.89 13.72 13.20
N ARG A 151 15.91 12.85 13.33
CA ARG A 151 17.00 12.74 12.35
C ARG A 151 16.47 12.27 10.99
N ALA A 152 15.66 11.22 10.96
CA ALA A 152 15.10 10.69 9.71
C ALA A 152 14.17 11.71 9.02
N MET A 153 13.36 12.47 9.76
CA MET A 153 12.57 13.58 9.21
C MET A 153 13.48 14.67 8.62
N THR A 154 14.54 15.04 9.34
CA THR A 154 15.52 16.03 8.88
C THR A 154 16.19 15.60 7.57
N GLU A 155 16.62 14.34 7.48
CA GLU A 155 17.26 13.78 6.29
C GLU A 155 16.27 13.70 5.12
N MET A 156 15.07 13.18 5.35
CA MET A 156 14.01 13.07 4.34
C MET A 156 13.73 14.43 3.67
N ILE A 157 13.56 15.50 4.47
CA ILE A 157 13.30 16.85 3.95
C ILE A 157 14.53 17.43 3.27
N ARG A 158 15.72 17.36 3.88
CA ARG A 158 16.93 17.99 3.32
C ARG A 158 17.33 17.40 1.97
N VAL A 159 17.19 16.09 1.81
CA VAL A 159 17.46 15.40 0.54
C VAL A 159 16.43 15.80 -0.51
N ASN A 160 15.14 15.86 -0.14
CA ASN A 160 14.07 15.88 -1.13
C ASN A 160 13.33 17.23 -1.32
N ARG A 161 13.60 18.28 -0.53
CA ARG A 161 12.83 19.55 -0.53
C ARG A 161 12.75 20.30 -1.87
N ASN A 162 13.66 20.00 -2.80
CA ASN A 162 13.67 20.61 -4.13
C ASN A 162 12.76 19.89 -5.14
N HIS A 163 12.24 18.69 -4.80
CA HIS A 163 11.34 17.93 -5.67
C HIS A 163 9.93 18.57 -5.71
N PRO A 164 9.46 19.10 -6.87
CA PRO A 164 8.13 19.68 -7.01
C PRO A 164 6.98 18.67 -6.92
N SER A 165 7.21 17.36 -7.02
CA SER A 165 6.18 16.34 -6.82
C SER A 165 5.71 16.28 -5.37
N ILE A 166 6.60 16.52 -4.40
CA ILE A 166 6.29 16.35 -2.98
C ILE A 166 5.27 17.41 -2.55
N VAL A 167 4.05 17.01 -2.21
CA VAL A 167 2.95 17.93 -1.81
C VAL A 167 2.80 18.06 -0.30
N ALA A 168 3.31 17.12 0.47
CA ALA A 168 3.22 17.10 1.93
C ALA A 168 4.34 16.23 2.52
N TRP A 169 4.74 16.56 3.74
CA TRP A 169 5.64 15.75 4.56
C TRP A 169 4.83 15.07 5.65
N SER A 170 4.79 13.74 5.69
CA SER A 170 4.03 13.03 6.73
C SER A 170 4.90 12.59 7.88
N THR A 171 4.42 12.87 9.08
CA THR A 171 5.11 12.57 10.33
C THR A 171 5.02 11.11 10.74
N GLY A 172 4.20 10.30 10.07
CA GLY A 172 4.00 8.90 10.41
C GLY A 172 2.68 8.32 9.91
N ASN A 173 2.35 7.12 10.40
CA ASN A 173 1.11 6.42 10.11
C ASN A 173 0.58 5.70 11.35
N GLU A 174 -0.67 5.96 11.71
CA GLU A 174 -1.40 5.22 12.76
C GLU A 174 -0.67 5.15 14.10
N VAL A 175 0.06 6.21 14.43
CA VAL A 175 0.79 6.39 15.69
C VAL A 175 -0.12 6.25 16.92
N PHE A 176 -1.43 6.46 16.74
CA PHE A 176 -2.41 6.24 17.79
C PHE A 176 -2.47 4.79 18.30
N PHE A 177 -1.88 3.81 17.58
CA PHE A 177 -1.67 2.44 18.06
C PHE A 177 -0.54 2.30 19.10
N SER A 178 -0.06 3.41 19.65
CA SER A 178 0.77 3.40 20.86
C SER A 178 -0.01 2.93 22.09
N ASP A 179 0.69 2.37 23.07
CA ASP A 179 0.10 1.98 24.36
C ASP A 179 -0.46 3.21 25.10
N ASP A 180 -1.54 2.99 25.86
CA ASP A 180 -2.31 4.07 26.50
C ASP A 180 -1.45 5.00 27.37
N GLU A 181 -0.48 4.43 28.09
CA GLU A 181 0.42 5.13 29.00
C GLU A 181 1.44 6.05 28.33
N VAL A 182 1.68 5.86 27.03
CA VAL A 182 2.65 6.66 26.25
C VAL A 182 2.01 7.54 25.17
N ILE A 183 0.68 7.59 25.10
CA ILE A 183 -0.01 8.46 24.14
C ILE A 183 0.37 9.95 24.27
N PRO A 184 0.49 10.53 25.48
CA PRO A 184 0.94 11.92 25.60
C PRO A 184 2.31 12.18 24.95
N GLN A 185 3.25 11.24 25.10
CA GLN A 185 4.60 11.31 24.55
C GLN A 185 4.61 11.10 23.04
N ALA A 186 3.80 10.16 22.53
CA ALA A 186 3.62 9.96 21.10
C ALA A 186 3.08 11.24 20.43
N LYS A 187 2.09 11.91 21.05
CA LYS A 187 1.57 13.20 20.57
C LYS A 187 2.61 14.33 20.65
N ASP A 188 3.40 14.38 21.73
CA ASP A 188 4.49 15.36 21.87
C ASP A 188 5.51 15.22 20.74
N LEU A 189 5.96 13.99 20.46
CA LEU A 189 6.85 13.71 19.34
C LEU A 189 6.24 14.11 18.00
N THR A 190 4.97 13.79 17.74
CA THR A 190 4.28 14.22 16.53
C THR A 190 4.27 15.74 16.38
N ARG A 191 4.01 16.52 17.43
CA ARG A 191 4.05 18.00 17.37
C ARG A 191 5.46 18.51 17.06
N ARG A 192 6.49 17.95 17.72
CA ARG A 192 7.89 18.30 17.44
C ARG A 192 8.29 17.98 16.00
N LEU A 193 7.77 16.89 15.42
CA LEU A 193 7.97 16.55 14.01
C LEU A 193 7.27 17.54 13.07
N VAL A 194 6.06 18.00 13.41
CA VAL A 194 5.34 19.04 12.65
C VAL A 194 6.11 20.37 12.70
N GLU A 195 6.56 20.81 13.88
CA GLU A 195 7.40 22.00 14.04
C GLU A 195 8.68 21.89 13.20
N LEU A 196 9.33 20.73 13.22
CA LEU A 196 10.53 20.47 12.44
C LEU A 196 10.27 20.55 10.92
N VAL A 197 9.11 20.10 10.44
CA VAL A 197 8.70 20.29 9.04
C VAL A 197 8.63 21.78 8.70
N HIS A 198 7.95 22.58 9.54
CA HIS A 198 7.83 24.03 9.33
C HIS A 198 9.19 24.74 9.36
N ASP A 199 10.11 24.31 10.22
CA ASP A 199 11.46 24.86 10.30
C ASP A 199 12.32 24.53 9.07
N LEU A 200 12.22 23.31 8.53
CA LEU A 200 13.08 22.83 7.44
C LEU A 200 12.51 23.13 6.04
N ASP A 201 11.19 23.13 5.90
CA ASP A 201 10.48 23.41 4.65
C ASP A 201 9.09 24.05 4.92
N PRO A 202 9.02 25.37 5.16
CA PRO A 202 7.76 26.07 5.38
C PRO A 202 6.88 26.18 4.12
N THR A 203 7.31 25.63 2.98
CA THR A 203 6.58 25.73 1.70
C THR A 203 5.59 24.58 1.49
N ARG A 204 5.60 23.57 2.37
CA ARG A 204 4.75 22.38 2.29
C ARG A 204 4.11 22.09 3.64
N PRO A 205 2.86 21.59 3.66
CA PRO A 205 2.20 21.20 4.91
C PRO A 205 2.86 19.97 5.55
N ALA A 206 2.83 19.94 6.88
CA ALA A 206 3.06 18.75 7.68
C ALA A 206 1.75 17.96 7.78
N ALA A 207 1.76 16.71 7.32
CA ALA A 207 0.62 15.82 7.39
C ALA A 207 0.79 14.77 8.49
N VAL A 208 -0.34 14.28 9.02
CA VAL A 208 -0.38 13.14 9.93
C VAL A 208 -1.16 12.02 9.24
N GLY A 209 -0.47 10.98 8.80
CA GLY A 209 -1.09 9.80 8.18
C GLY A 209 -1.73 8.90 9.22
N GLY A 210 -2.87 8.29 8.90
CA GLY A 210 -3.61 7.43 9.83
C GLY A 210 -3.89 8.14 11.17
N ALA A 211 -4.64 9.24 11.14
CA ALA A 211 -4.81 10.13 12.29
C ALA A 211 -6.17 9.98 13.00
N GLN A 212 -7.00 9.03 12.55
CA GLN A 212 -8.43 8.93 12.88
C GLN A 212 -8.80 8.59 14.33
N ARG A 213 -7.84 8.48 15.25
CA ARG A 213 -8.09 8.07 16.63
C ARG A 213 -7.26 8.89 17.59
N ARG A 214 -7.78 9.00 18.82
CA ARG A 214 -7.11 9.64 19.96
C ARG A 214 -6.68 11.08 19.69
N GLY A 215 -7.31 11.81 18.77
CA GLY A 215 -7.02 13.22 18.48
C GLY A 215 -5.62 13.46 17.92
N PHE A 216 -5.14 12.57 17.04
CA PHE A 216 -3.92 12.77 16.26
C PHE A 216 -4.17 13.65 15.02
N ASP A 217 -5.41 13.72 14.54
CA ASP A 217 -5.84 14.50 13.38
C ASP A 217 -5.82 16.02 13.62
N GLU A 218 -5.72 16.44 14.88
CA GLU A 218 -5.57 17.84 15.29
C GLU A 218 -4.10 18.33 15.30
N LEU A 219 -3.12 17.43 15.08
CA LEU A 219 -1.71 17.74 15.37
C LEU A 219 -0.93 18.34 14.21
N GLY A 220 -1.38 18.16 12.96
CA GLY A 220 -0.71 18.65 11.76
C GLY A 220 -1.60 19.56 10.90
N ASP A 221 -1.06 19.99 9.77
CA ASP A 221 -1.76 20.87 8.81
C ASP A 221 -2.77 20.11 7.95
N VAL A 222 -2.54 18.81 7.73
CA VAL A 222 -3.41 17.93 6.92
C VAL A 222 -3.59 16.58 7.62
N ALA A 223 -4.84 16.20 7.86
CA ALA A 223 -5.18 14.90 8.43
C ALA A 223 -5.38 13.83 7.34
N GLY A 224 -4.60 12.74 7.42
CA GLY A 224 -4.78 11.53 6.64
C GLY A 224 -5.66 10.53 7.40
N TYR A 225 -6.83 10.23 6.86
CA TYR A 225 -7.75 9.24 7.45
C TYR A 225 -7.61 7.89 6.74
N ASN A 226 -7.28 6.84 7.51
CA ASN A 226 -7.21 5.47 7.02
C ASN A 226 -8.50 4.70 7.34
N GLY A 227 -8.87 3.73 6.50
CA GLY A 227 -9.95 2.79 6.75
C GLY A 227 -11.25 3.49 7.15
N ASP A 228 -11.78 3.16 8.33
CA ASP A 228 -13.02 3.75 8.86
C ASP A 228 -12.93 5.26 9.18
N GLY A 229 -11.72 5.84 9.21
CA GLY A 229 -11.50 7.23 9.58
C GLY A 229 -12.27 8.23 8.71
N ALA A 230 -12.40 7.95 7.41
CA ALA A 230 -13.15 8.82 6.50
C ALA A 230 -14.67 8.81 6.77
N SER A 231 -15.19 7.71 7.32
CA SER A 231 -16.58 7.59 7.76
C SER A 231 -16.79 8.20 9.14
N LEU A 232 -15.82 8.06 10.04
CA LEU A 232 -15.86 8.64 11.39
C LEU A 232 -15.81 10.18 11.35
N TYR A 233 -14.91 10.72 10.54
CA TYR A 233 -14.72 12.15 10.37
C TYR A 233 -15.21 12.55 8.99
N HIS A 234 -16.53 12.65 8.86
CA HIS A 234 -17.14 13.01 7.59
C HIS A 234 -16.62 14.37 7.12
N LYS A 235 -16.93 15.48 7.79
CA LYS A 235 -16.43 16.81 7.42
C LYS A 235 -15.67 17.47 8.58
N PRO A 236 -14.40 17.09 8.84
CA PRO A 236 -13.61 17.70 9.90
C PRO A 236 -13.31 19.17 9.55
N PRO A 237 -13.04 20.03 10.55
CA PRO A 237 -12.84 21.46 10.34
C PRO A 237 -11.43 21.81 9.81
N TRP A 238 -10.56 20.83 9.61
CA TRP A 238 -9.20 20.98 9.07
C TRP A 238 -9.04 20.29 7.71
N PRO A 239 -8.02 20.67 6.91
CA PRO A 239 -7.71 20.02 5.64
C PRO A 239 -7.44 18.52 5.80
N ASN A 240 -7.92 17.72 4.85
CA ASN A 240 -7.92 16.27 5.00
C ASN A 240 -7.93 15.48 3.68
N LEU A 241 -7.53 14.22 3.76
CA LEU A 241 -7.45 13.22 2.67
C LEU A 241 -7.88 11.85 3.24
N VAL A 242 -8.46 10.99 2.41
CA VAL A 242 -8.48 9.55 2.71
C VAL A 242 -7.10 8.99 2.32
N SER A 243 -6.18 8.85 3.27
CA SER A 243 -4.78 8.48 3.00
C SER A 243 -4.58 6.99 2.73
N GLU A 244 -5.53 6.16 3.14
CA GLU A 244 -5.45 4.71 3.00
C GLU A 244 -6.84 4.09 3.00
N TYR A 245 -7.18 3.31 1.97
CA TYR A 245 -8.47 2.65 1.90
C TYR A 245 -8.48 1.46 0.95
N GLY A 246 -9.31 0.47 1.24
CA GLY A 246 -9.66 -0.53 0.22
C GLY A 246 -8.77 -1.77 0.20
N SER A 247 -8.27 -2.16 1.39
CA SER A 247 -7.50 -3.35 1.76
C SER A 247 -8.08 -4.69 1.28
N VAL A 248 -8.30 -4.82 -0.03
CA VAL A 248 -8.94 -5.96 -0.70
C VAL A 248 -7.87 -6.94 -1.15
N ILE A 249 -7.93 -8.15 -0.62
CA ILE A 249 -7.01 -9.25 -0.93
C ILE A 249 -7.50 -10.03 -2.15
N GLU A 250 -6.77 -9.94 -3.26
CA GLU A 250 -7.07 -10.65 -4.51
C GLU A 250 -5.80 -10.92 -5.32
N ASP A 251 -5.84 -11.93 -6.18
CA ASP A 251 -4.82 -12.18 -7.22
C ASP A 251 -5.43 -11.91 -8.61
N ARG A 252 -4.61 -11.92 -9.67
CA ARG A 252 -5.10 -11.74 -11.05
C ARG A 252 -6.08 -12.87 -11.44
N PRO A 253 -7.15 -12.58 -12.21
CA PRO A 253 -7.45 -11.28 -12.82
C PRO A 253 -8.13 -10.30 -11.84
N GLY A 254 -8.70 -10.80 -10.75
CA GLY A 254 -9.37 -9.99 -9.71
C GLY A 254 -10.68 -9.35 -10.15
N THR A 255 -11.28 -8.56 -9.25
CA THR A 255 -12.55 -7.86 -9.51
C THR A 255 -12.34 -6.58 -10.31
N HIS A 256 -13.33 -6.23 -11.14
CA HIS A 256 -13.34 -4.98 -11.92
C HIS A 256 -14.14 -3.91 -11.19
N GLY A 257 -13.49 -3.16 -10.29
CA GLY A 257 -14.12 -2.12 -9.50
C GLY A 257 -13.14 -1.24 -8.71
N PRO A 258 -13.65 -0.24 -7.99
CA PRO A 258 -12.85 0.75 -7.28
C PRO A 258 -12.09 0.22 -6.06
N ARG A 259 -12.49 -0.92 -5.49
CA ARG A 259 -11.99 -1.45 -4.20
C ARG A 259 -12.22 -0.54 -2.99
N TYR A 260 -13.16 0.39 -3.07
CA TYR A 260 -13.64 1.16 -1.91
C TYR A 260 -15.17 1.24 -1.90
N GLY A 261 -15.76 1.52 -0.73
CA GLY A 261 -17.20 1.55 -0.47
C GLY A 261 -17.49 2.10 0.93
N HIS A 262 -18.68 1.88 1.50
CA HIS A 262 -19.02 2.34 2.85
C HIS A 262 -19.00 3.88 3.03
N GLY A 263 -19.37 4.63 2.00
CA GLY A 263 -19.56 6.08 2.05
C GLY A 263 -18.36 6.88 1.54
N VAL A 264 -17.17 6.27 1.40
CA VAL A 264 -16.03 6.94 0.74
C VAL A 264 -16.12 6.97 -0.78
N ASP A 265 -17.03 6.18 -1.35
CA ASP A 265 -17.37 6.16 -2.77
C ASP A 265 -18.17 7.40 -3.22
N THR A 266 -18.63 8.22 -2.27
CA THR A 266 -19.28 9.51 -2.55
C THR A 266 -18.24 10.64 -2.55
N PRO A 267 -17.98 11.29 -3.71
CA PRO A 267 -17.03 12.39 -3.76
C PRO A 267 -17.55 13.60 -2.98
N HIS A 268 -16.65 14.23 -2.23
CA HIS A 268 -16.95 15.45 -1.50
C HIS A 268 -15.95 16.54 -1.87
N ALA A 269 -16.45 17.73 -2.25
CA ALA A 269 -15.60 18.84 -2.69
C ALA A 269 -14.62 19.33 -1.61
N TRP A 270 -14.94 19.12 -0.33
CA TRP A 270 -14.08 19.51 0.79
C TRP A 270 -13.02 18.45 1.15
N ARG A 271 -13.12 17.23 0.62
CA ARG A 271 -12.14 16.14 0.80
C ARG A 271 -11.11 16.23 -0.32
N SER A 272 -9.83 16.28 0.01
CA SER A 272 -8.75 16.43 -0.98
C SER A 272 -8.68 15.29 -1.99
N GLY A 273 -9.14 14.10 -1.61
CA GLY A 273 -9.21 12.91 -2.44
C GLY A 273 -8.98 11.63 -1.65
N ILE A 274 -8.52 10.59 -2.35
CA ILE A 274 -8.35 9.23 -1.82
C ILE A 274 -7.06 8.56 -2.34
N ALA A 275 -6.40 7.81 -1.46
CA ALA A 275 -5.30 6.92 -1.80
C ALA A 275 -5.64 5.47 -1.38
N LEU A 276 -5.55 4.54 -2.34
CA LEU A 276 -5.82 3.12 -2.11
C LEU A 276 -4.74 2.44 -1.28
N TRP A 277 -5.14 1.44 -0.48
CA TRP A 277 -4.29 0.41 0.07
C TRP A 277 -4.49 -0.90 -0.72
N CYS A 278 -3.55 -1.30 -1.56
CA CYS A 278 -2.37 -0.55 -1.97
C CYS A 278 -2.25 -0.49 -3.50
N GLY A 279 -1.20 0.13 -3.99
CA GLY A 279 -0.93 0.28 -5.41
C GLY A 279 -0.30 -0.98 -5.99
N ILE A 280 0.60 -1.64 -5.27
CA ILE A 280 1.33 -2.79 -5.79
C ILE A 280 1.41 -3.81 -4.66
N HIS A 281 1.17 -5.09 -4.95
CA HIS A 281 1.44 -6.16 -4.00
C HIS A 281 2.88 -6.04 -3.51
N HIS A 282 3.10 -6.43 -2.27
CA HIS A 282 4.37 -6.30 -1.58
C HIS A 282 4.62 -7.49 -0.66
N GLY A 283 5.86 -7.64 -0.23
CA GLY A 283 6.24 -8.58 0.82
C GLY A 283 5.58 -8.17 2.13
N SER A 284 5.00 -9.15 2.82
CA SER A 284 4.51 -8.97 4.18
C SER A 284 4.81 -10.21 5.01
N ILE A 285 5.18 -9.98 6.26
CA ILE A 285 5.27 -11.03 7.28
C ILE A 285 3.90 -11.39 7.86
N VAL A 286 2.87 -10.58 7.57
CA VAL A 286 1.48 -10.89 7.89
C VAL A 286 0.90 -11.68 6.72
N PRO A 287 0.33 -12.89 6.97
CA PRO A 287 -0.27 -13.69 5.91
C PRO A 287 -1.24 -12.87 5.06
N ASP A 288 -1.07 -12.97 3.74
CA ASP A 288 -1.93 -12.38 2.71
C ASP A 288 -2.07 -10.84 2.67
N MET A 289 -1.58 -10.09 3.66
CA MET A 289 -1.63 -8.63 3.63
C MET A 289 -0.79 -8.04 2.47
N GLY A 290 0.19 -8.78 1.98
CA GLY A 290 0.96 -8.38 0.80
C GLY A 290 0.16 -8.37 -0.52
N ARG A 291 -1.09 -8.83 -0.52
CA ARG A 291 -1.91 -9.08 -1.73
C ARG A 291 -3.02 -8.05 -1.94
N MET A 292 -2.81 -6.83 -1.43
CA MET A 292 -3.83 -5.79 -1.43
C MET A 292 -3.71 -4.80 -2.59
N GLY A 293 -2.68 -4.96 -3.43
CA GLY A 293 -2.47 -4.10 -4.58
C GLY A 293 -3.45 -4.37 -5.72
N PHE A 294 -3.84 -3.33 -6.45
CA PHE A 294 -4.49 -3.49 -7.77
C PHE A 294 -3.50 -3.83 -8.91
N ILE A 295 -2.22 -3.97 -8.58
CA ILE A 295 -1.13 -4.46 -9.43
C ILE A 295 -0.45 -5.59 -8.64
N ASP A 296 -0.17 -6.72 -9.28
CA ASP A 296 0.43 -7.86 -8.60
C ASP A 296 1.92 -7.67 -8.28
N TYR A 297 2.50 -8.66 -7.60
CA TYR A 297 3.87 -8.55 -7.07
C TYR A 297 4.91 -8.53 -8.20
N PHE A 298 4.55 -9.06 -9.36
CA PHE A 298 5.35 -9.13 -10.58
C PHE A 298 5.07 -7.96 -11.53
N ARG A 299 4.36 -6.92 -11.05
CA ARG A 299 4.04 -5.68 -11.77
C ARG A 299 3.10 -5.90 -12.97
N LEU A 300 2.19 -6.87 -12.86
CA LEU A 300 1.11 -7.07 -13.83
C LEU A 300 -0.22 -6.56 -13.25
N PRO A 301 -0.97 -5.71 -13.97
CA PRO A 301 -2.22 -5.14 -13.45
C PRO A 301 -3.35 -6.14 -13.22
N LEU A 302 -4.11 -5.98 -12.13
CA LEU A 302 -5.40 -6.63 -11.91
C LEU A 302 -6.52 -5.84 -12.61
N ARG A 303 -7.72 -6.40 -12.66
CA ARG A 303 -8.91 -5.81 -13.30
C ARG A 303 -9.36 -4.51 -12.66
N SER A 304 -9.09 -4.31 -11.38
CA SER A 304 -9.32 -3.07 -10.65
C SER A 304 -8.44 -1.93 -11.18
N TRP A 305 -7.17 -2.18 -11.52
CA TRP A 305 -6.32 -1.17 -12.17
C TRP A 305 -6.89 -0.73 -13.52
N TYR A 306 -7.42 -1.67 -14.31
CA TYR A 306 -8.08 -1.33 -15.58
C TYR A 306 -9.41 -0.60 -15.39
N TRP A 307 -10.12 -0.80 -14.27
CA TRP A 307 -11.28 0.00 -13.92
C TRP A 307 -10.87 1.48 -13.78
N TYR A 308 -9.82 1.78 -13.01
CA TYR A 308 -9.29 3.15 -12.90
C TYR A 308 -8.86 3.70 -14.25
N ARG A 309 -8.17 2.89 -15.06
CA ARG A 309 -7.75 3.31 -16.41
C ARG A 309 -8.94 3.68 -17.28
N ARG A 310 -10.04 2.93 -17.22
CA ARG A 310 -11.27 3.29 -17.93
C ARG A 310 -11.89 4.56 -17.36
N GLU A 311 -12.12 4.63 -16.06
CA GLU A 311 -12.83 5.76 -15.44
C GLU A 311 -12.05 7.08 -15.51
N LEU A 312 -10.73 7.05 -15.32
CA LEU A 312 -9.89 8.26 -15.25
C LEU A 312 -9.27 8.63 -16.60
N ARG A 313 -9.10 7.66 -17.52
CA ARG A 313 -8.44 7.88 -18.82
C ARG A 313 -9.30 7.56 -20.03
N GLY A 314 -10.46 6.92 -19.88
CA GLY A 314 -11.32 6.50 -21.00
C GLY A 314 -10.69 5.39 -21.84
N VAL A 315 -9.79 4.58 -21.27
CA VAL A 315 -9.13 3.47 -21.97
C VAL A 315 -9.76 2.16 -21.54
N GLU A 316 -10.37 1.44 -22.48
CA GLU A 316 -11.05 0.18 -22.20
C GLU A 316 -10.08 -0.92 -21.72
N PRO A 317 -10.52 -1.79 -20.79
CA PRO A 317 -9.76 -2.97 -20.38
C PRO A 317 -9.55 -3.94 -21.55
N PRO A 318 -8.48 -4.76 -21.52
CA PRO A 318 -8.34 -5.88 -22.45
C PRO A 318 -9.48 -6.91 -22.25
N PRO A 319 -9.75 -7.80 -23.22
CA PRO A 319 -10.68 -8.92 -23.04
C PRO A 319 -10.36 -9.74 -21.78
N TRP A 320 -11.37 -10.35 -21.16
CA TRP A 320 -11.16 -11.27 -20.04
C TRP A 320 -10.27 -12.44 -20.46
N PRO A 321 -9.34 -12.88 -19.60
CA PRO A 321 -8.58 -14.09 -19.89
C PRO A 321 -9.54 -15.27 -20.02
N LEU A 322 -9.42 -16.02 -21.10
CA LEU A 322 -10.26 -17.17 -21.39
C LEU A 322 -9.48 -18.46 -21.15
N PRO A 323 -10.08 -19.48 -20.52
CA PRO A 323 -9.48 -20.81 -20.45
C PRO A 323 -9.15 -21.32 -21.85
N GLY A 324 -7.97 -21.94 -21.99
CA GLY A 324 -7.53 -22.51 -23.26
C GLY A 324 -6.23 -23.27 -23.10
N THR A 325 -5.86 -24.04 -24.14
CA THR A 325 -4.59 -24.75 -24.19
C THR A 325 -3.62 -23.95 -25.06
N ALA A 326 -2.49 -23.57 -24.49
CA ALA A 326 -1.44 -22.92 -25.24
C ALA A 326 -0.79 -23.88 -26.25
N THR A 327 -0.37 -23.33 -27.39
CA THR A 327 0.41 -24.05 -28.41
C THR A 327 1.80 -23.45 -28.61
N ALA A 328 2.07 -22.26 -28.07
CA ALA A 328 3.38 -21.63 -28.10
C ALA A 328 3.60 -20.70 -26.90
N LEU A 329 4.86 -20.31 -26.70
CA LEU A 329 5.28 -19.26 -25.77
C LEU A 329 5.62 -17.99 -26.56
N ARG A 330 5.31 -16.82 -26.01
CA ARG A 330 5.79 -15.53 -26.51
C ARG A 330 6.58 -14.83 -25.41
N LEU A 331 7.85 -14.55 -25.67
CA LEU A 331 8.69 -13.74 -24.80
C LEU A 331 8.77 -12.30 -25.29
N SER A 332 8.76 -11.36 -24.36
CA SER A 332 8.98 -9.95 -24.61
C SER A 332 9.66 -9.30 -23.41
N ALA A 333 10.12 -8.06 -23.58
CA ALA A 333 10.62 -7.23 -22.51
C ALA A 333 10.18 -5.79 -22.73
N ASP A 334 10.00 -5.02 -21.66
CA ASP A 334 9.69 -3.58 -21.77
C ASP A 334 10.88 -2.81 -22.37
N ARG A 335 12.10 -3.29 -22.14
CA ARG A 335 13.33 -2.72 -22.70
C ARG A 335 14.27 -3.81 -23.23
N MET A 336 14.80 -3.57 -24.43
CA MET A 336 15.78 -4.45 -25.08
C MET A 336 17.23 -4.05 -24.78
N THR A 337 17.45 -2.95 -24.06
CA THR A 337 18.79 -2.46 -23.68
C THR A 337 18.78 -1.94 -22.24
N ILE A 338 19.70 -2.45 -21.43
CA ILE A 338 19.86 -2.11 -20.00
C ILE A 338 21.31 -1.75 -19.66
N ALA A 339 21.52 -0.87 -18.69
CA ALA A 339 22.85 -0.58 -18.15
C ALA A 339 23.33 -1.66 -17.16
N THR A 340 24.65 -1.78 -16.97
CA THR A 340 25.26 -2.73 -16.03
C THR A 340 25.74 -2.10 -14.72
N ASP A 341 25.33 -0.87 -14.43
CA ASP A 341 25.78 -0.11 -13.25
C ASP A 341 24.98 -0.42 -11.97
N GLY A 342 24.06 -1.37 -12.04
CA GLY A 342 23.19 -1.77 -10.94
C GLY A 342 21.96 -0.87 -10.75
N THR A 343 21.82 0.19 -11.55
CA THR A 343 20.66 1.11 -11.49
C THR A 343 19.56 0.75 -12.47
N ASP A 344 19.80 -0.21 -13.36
CA ASP A 344 18.91 -0.53 -14.48
C ASP A 344 18.50 -2.01 -14.50
N ASP A 345 17.33 -2.26 -15.07
CA ASP A 345 16.75 -3.58 -15.28
C ASP A 345 15.77 -3.57 -16.47
N THR A 346 15.23 -4.74 -16.76
CA THR A 346 14.13 -4.90 -17.72
C THR A 346 13.13 -5.91 -17.17
N GLN A 347 11.84 -5.68 -17.43
CA GLN A 347 10.77 -6.58 -17.08
C GLN A 347 10.57 -7.55 -18.24
N VAL A 348 10.99 -8.79 -18.04
CA VAL A 348 10.79 -9.89 -19.01
C VAL A 348 9.40 -10.46 -18.78
N MET A 349 8.62 -10.52 -19.85
CA MET A 349 7.26 -11.05 -19.83
C MET A 349 7.16 -12.30 -20.71
N VAL A 350 6.44 -13.30 -20.21
CA VAL A 350 6.09 -14.50 -20.96
C VAL A 350 4.57 -14.65 -21.04
N GLU A 351 4.09 -14.96 -22.23
CA GLU A 351 2.68 -15.18 -22.51
C GLU A 351 2.49 -16.57 -23.12
N LEU A 352 1.46 -17.28 -22.67
CA LEU A 352 1.01 -18.54 -23.22
C LEU A 352 -0.07 -18.27 -24.27
N VAL A 353 0.20 -18.64 -25.52
CA VAL A 353 -0.65 -18.28 -26.66
C VAL A 353 -1.19 -19.49 -27.41
N ASP A 354 -2.42 -19.37 -27.92
CA ASP A 354 -3.04 -20.35 -28.81
C ASP A 354 -2.43 -20.31 -30.24
N ALA A 355 -2.93 -21.16 -31.12
CA ALA A 355 -2.44 -21.27 -32.50
C ALA A 355 -2.70 -20.01 -33.35
N SER A 356 -3.59 -19.12 -32.88
CA SER A 356 -3.90 -17.83 -33.50
C SER A 356 -3.06 -16.69 -32.91
N GLY A 357 -2.23 -16.96 -31.89
CA GLY A 357 -1.40 -15.98 -31.20
C GLY A 357 -2.11 -15.19 -30.10
N ASN A 358 -3.32 -15.59 -29.71
CA ASN A 358 -4.05 -14.98 -28.59
C ASN A 358 -3.59 -15.57 -27.27
N VAL A 359 -3.48 -14.73 -26.23
CA VAL A 359 -3.19 -15.20 -24.87
C VAL A 359 -4.35 -16.04 -24.35
N VAL A 360 -4.04 -17.20 -23.77
CA VAL A 360 -5.01 -18.10 -23.14
C VAL A 360 -4.60 -18.37 -21.69
N ALA A 361 -5.58 -18.53 -20.81
CA ALA A 361 -5.38 -18.81 -19.38
C ALA A 361 -4.90 -20.25 -19.16
N ASP A 362 -3.71 -20.56 -19.65
CA ASP A 362 -2.97 -21.78 -19.43
C ASP A 362 -1.95 -21.54 -18.33
N GLU A 363 -2.03 -22.34 -17.28
CA GLU A 363 -1.31 -22.12 -16.02
C GLU A 363 -0.11 -23.07 -15.85
N ARG A 364 0.30 -23.76 -16.91
CA ARG A 364 1.49 -24.63 -16.83
C ARG A 364 2.74 -23.84 -16.45
N PRO A 365 3.62 -24.37 -15.57
CA PRO A 365 4.85 -23.69 -15.21
C PRO A 365 5.75 -23.38 -16.42
N VAL A 366 6.30 -22.17 -16.45
CA VAL A 366 7.25 -21.73 -17.48
C VAL A 366 8.60 -21.46 -16.84
N ARG A 367 9.64 -22.14 -17.33
CA ARG A 367 11.03 -21.87 -16.93
C ARG A 367 11.70 -20.94 -17.93
N ILE A 368 12.22 -19.81 -17.46
CA ILE A 368 13.04 -18.87 -18.22
C ILE A 368 14.49 -19.01 -17.75
N GLU A 369 15.42 -19.19 -18.68
CA GLU A 369 16.85 -19.33 -18.38
C GLU A 369 17.74 -18.47 -19.26
N VAL A 370 18.90 -18.07 -18.71
CA VAL A 370 19.97 -17.39 -19.45
C VAL A 370 20.81 -18.45 -20.15
N VAL A 371 20.65 -18.58 -21.47
CA VAL A 371 21.43 -19.54 -22.29
C VAL A 371 22.74 -18.93 -22.79
N GLU A 372 22.81 -17.60 -22.89
CA GLU A 372 24.00 -16.84 -23.25
C GLU A 372 24.02 -15.51 -22.49
N GLY A 373 25.21 -15.01 -22.13
CA GLY A 373 25.39 -13.72 -21.45
C GLY A 373 25.51 -13.82 -19.93
N GLY A 374 25.81 -12.69 -19.30
CA GLY A 374 26.15 -12.60 -17.87
C GLY A 374 25.00 -12.31 -16.92
N GLY A 375 23.79 -12.06 -17.43
CA GLY A 375 22.66 -11.62 -16.63
C GLY A 375 22.06 -12.68 -15.70
N ILE A 376 21.14 -12.22 -14.86
CA ILE A 376 20.54 -12.99 -13.76
C ILE A 376 19.08 -12.61 -13.49
N PHE A 377 18.37 -13.59 -12.95
CA PHE A 377 17.11 -13.48 -12.24
C PHE A 377 17.36 -13.51 -10.72
N PRO A 378 16.35 -13.24 -9.87
CA PRO A 378 16.47 -13.41 -8.42
C PRO A 378 17.01 -14.77 -7.97
N THR A 379 16.66 -15.81 -8.71
CA THR A 379 17.03 -17.21 -8.43
C THR A 379 18.30 -17.66 -9.16
N GLY A 380 19.08 -16.72 -9.72
CA GLY A 380 20.30 -17.03 -10.46
C GLY A 380 20.11 -17.00 -11.97
N THR A 381 20.55 -18.04 -12.67
CA THR A 381 20.54 -18.08 -14.14
C THR A 381 19.22 -18.52 -14.73
N SER A 382 18.24 -18.87 -13.90
CA SER A 382 16.91 -19.22 -14.35
C SER A 382 15.87 -18.95 -13.27
N ILE A 383 14.63 -18.74 -13.68
CA ILE A 383 13.47 -18.66 -12.80
C ILE A 383 12.32 -19.48 -13.40
N THR A 384 11.51 -20.08 -12.54
CA THR A 384 10.27 -20.74 -12.94
C THR A 384 9.10 -19.89 -12.47
N LEU A 385 8.21 -19.53 -13.39
CA LEU A 385 6.96 -18.82 -13.11
C LEU A 385 5.82 -19.84 -13.14
N SER A 386 4.99 -19.86 -12.11
CA SER A 386 3.86 -20.79 -11.98
C SER A 386 2.73 -20.18 -11.14
N PRO A 387 1.55 -20.82 -11.08
CA PRO A 387 0.50 -20.43 -10.14
C PRO A 387 0.95 -20.55 -8.68
N ASP A 388 1.77 -21.55 -8.35
CA ASP A 388 2.23 -21.80 -6.97
C ASP A 388 3.01 -20.63 -6.38
N ASN A 389 3.81 -19.95 -7.19
CA ASN A 389 4.52 -18.73 -6.81
C ASN A 389 3.87 -17.46 -7.35
N ARG A 390 2.74 -17.61 -8.04
CA ARG A 390 1.93 -16.56 -8.67
C ARG A 390 2.68 -15.70 -9.69
N GLY A 391 3.84 -16.16 -10.12
CA GLY A 391 4.63 -15.55 -11.19
C GLY A 391 3.98 -15.76 -12.56
N LEU A 392 3.02 -16.69 -12.68
CA LEU A 392 2.24 -16.94 -13.87
C LEU A 392 0.77 -17.15 -13.49
N LEU A 393 -0.10 -16.22 -13.92
CA LEU A 393 -1.55 -16.28 -13.76
C LEU A 393 -2.20 -15.78 -15.05
N ASP A 394 -3.39 -16.28 -15.39
CA ASP A 394 -4.14 -15.88 -16.59
C ASP A 394 -3.36 -16.05 -17.91
N GLY A 395 -2.39 -16.97 -17.95
CA GLY A 395 -1.53 -17.18 -19.12
C GLY A 395 -0.41 -16.15 -19.30
N VAL A 396 -0.19 -15.27 -18.32
CA VAL A 396 0.85 -14.23 -18.38
C VAL A 396 1.70 -14.27 -17.13
N GLY A 397 3.01 -14.14 -17.30
CA GLY A 397 3.96 -14.03 -16.21
C GLY A 397 5.03 -13.00 -16.51
N ALA A 398 5.60 -12.43 -15.46
CA ALA A 398 6.65 -11.42 -15.60
C ALA A 398 7.71 -11.59 -14.51
N ILE A 399 8.93 -11.13 -14.80
CA ILE A 399 10.02 -11.07 -13.84
C ILE A 399 11.05 -10.03 -14.24
N GLU A 400 11.68 -9.43 -13.25
CA GLU A 400 12.81 -8.53 -13.47
C GLU A 400 14.10 -9.28 -13.76
N PHE A 401 14.75 -8.85 -14.83
CA PHE A 401 16.05 -9.33 -15.27
C PHE A 401 17.09 -8.22 -15.19
N ARG A 402 18.27 -8.56 -14.68
CA ARG A 402 19.40 -7.64 -14.51
C ARG A 402 20.65 -8.22 -15.15
N SER A 403 21.58 -7.36 -15.54
CA SER A 403 22.93 -7.79 -15.89
C SER A 403 23.98 -6.88 -15.26
N TYR A 404 25.03 -7.48 -14.73
CA TYR A 404 26.22 -6.78 -14.23
C TYR A 404 27.40 -6.84 -15.21
N PHE A 405 27.17 -7.43 -16.39
CA PHE A 405 28.17 -7.58 -17.42
C PHE A 405 27.62 -7.17 -18.79
N ALA A 406 28.47 -6.52 -19.57
CA ALA A 406 28.14 -6.03 -20.89
C ALA A 406 27.97 -7.18 -21.91
N GLY A 407 27.23 -6.89 -22.97
CA GLY A 407 27.00 -7.75 -24.12
C GLY A 407 25.61 -8.37 -24.16
N PRO A 408 25.37 -9.25 -25.14
CA PRO A 408 24.06 -9.87 -25.35
C PRO A 408 23.76 -10.87 -24.25
N ASN A 409 22.50 -10.90 -23.82
CA ASN A 409 21.94 -11.87 -22.90
C ASN A 409 20.77 -12.57 -23.57
N THR A 410 20.97 -13.81 -24.01
CA THR A 410 19.91 -14.60 -24.65
C THR A 410 19.18 -15.40 -23.59
N LEU A 411 17.88 -15.13 -23.47
CA LEU A 411 16.95 -15.79 -22.60
C LEU A 411 16.16 -16.82 -23.39
N ARG A 412 15.94 -18.00 -22.80
CA ARG A 412 15.07 -19.05 -23.36
C ARG A 412 13.97 -19.39 -22.38
N ALA A 413 12.72 -19.33 -22.83
CA ALA A 413 11.57 -19.84 -22.10
C ALA A 413 11.17 -21.22 -22.61
N SER A 414 10.80 -22.10 -21.67
CA SER A 414 10.40 -23.47 -21.94
C SER A 414 9.26 -23.87 -21.01
N ALA A 415 8.33 -24.66 -21.53
CA ALA A 415 7.22 -25.24 -20.80
C ALA A 415 6.87 -26.59 -21.43
N ASP A 416 6.29 -27.50 -20.64
CA ASP A 416 5.98 -28.85 -21.12
C ASP A 416 5.03 -28.82 -22.31
N GLY A 417 5.34 -29.62 -23.34
CA GLY A 417 4.58 -29.74 -24.58
C GLY A 417 4.58 -28.50 -25.50
N LEU A 418 5.36 -27.45 -25.22
CA LEU A 418 5.42 -26.23 -26.05
C LEU A 418 6.80 -26.05 -26.71
N PRO A 419 6.87 -25.51 -27.94
CA PRO A 419 8.13 -25.06 -28.51
C PRO A 419 8.75 -23.93 -27.66
N PRO A 420 10.08 -23.91 -27.47
CA PRO A 420 10.73 -22.85 -26.70
C PRO A 420 10.66 -21.50 -27.43
N ALA A 421 10.68 -20.42 -26.66
CA ALA A 421 10.81 -19.05 -27.17
C ALA A 421 12.12 -18.43 -26.69
N GLU A 422 12.70 -17.53 -27.48
CA GLU A 422 13.95 -16.85 -27.14
C GLU A 422 13.83 -15.33 -27.27
N LEU A 423 14.61 -14.61 -26.45
CA LEU A 423 14.71 -13.16 -26.44
C LEU A 423 16.13 -12.75 -26.08
N THR A 424 16.74 -11.81 -26.82
CA THR A 424 18.08 -11.30 -26.51
C THR A 424 18.01 -9.87 -26.00
N ILE A 425 18.52 -9.61 -24.80
CA ILE A 425 18.63 -8.28 -24.18
C ILE A 425 20.08 -7.83 -24.22
N GLU A 426 20.34 -6.63 -24.73
CA GLU A 426 21.67 -6.03 -24.74
C GLU A 426 21.97 -5.34 -23.42
N ALA A 427 23.05 -5.73 -22.74
CA ALA A 427 23.55 -5.03 -21.56
C ALA A 427 24.73 -4.12 -21.94
N VAL A 428 24.67 -2.85 -21.56
CA VAL A 428 25.67 -1.84 -21.95
C VAL A 428 26.35 -1.20 -20.74
N GLY A 429 27.59 -0.75 -20.96
CA GLY A 429 28.46 -0.28 -19.88
C GLY A 429 29.18 -1.43 -19.18
N GLY A 430 30.29 -1.13 -18.51
CA GLY A 430 31.03 -2.12 -17.73
C GLY A 430 31.79 -3.17 -18.55
N GLU A 431 32.21 -4.23 -17.86
CA GLU A 431 33.00 -5.32 -18.43
C GLU A 431 32.12 -6.39 -19.07
N ARG A 432 32.58 -6.98 -20.18
CA ARG A 432 31.90 -8.13 -20.79
C ARG A 432 32.01 -9.36 -19.91
N TRP A 433 30.97 -10.19 -19.95
CA TRP A 433 31.03 -11.50 -19.33
C TRP A 433 31.96 -12.42 -20.12
N ARG A 434 32.88 -13.09 -19.41
CA ARG A 434 33.91 -13.98 -19.96
C ARG A 434 33.84 -15.38 -19.35
N GLY A 435 32.64 -15.80 -18.91
CA GLY A 435 32.44 -17.10 -18.27
C GLY A 435 32.78 -17.15 -16.79
N GLN A 436 33.10 -16.01 -16.16
CA GLN A 436 33.33 -15.95 -14.71
C GLN A 436 32.06 -16.36 -13.93
N PRO A 437 32.21 -17.00 -12.75
CA PRO A 437 31.07 -17.32 -11.90
C PRO A 437 30.25 -16.08 -11.54
N ARG A 438 28.93 -16.20 -11.64
CA ARG A 438 27.99 -15.17 -11.19
C ARG A 438 27.91 -15.27 -9.66
N ARG A 439 28.32 -14.24 -8.93
CA ARG A 439 28.15 -14.20 -7.47
C ARG A 439 26.72 -13.77 -7.17
N LEU A 440 25.87 -14.71 -6.79
CA LEU A 440 24.68 -14.38 -6.02
C LEU A 440 25.14 -14.03 -4.62
N SER A 441 24.67 -12.91 -4.09
CA SER A 441 24.80 -12.67 -2.65
C SER A 441 24.15 -13.86 -1.93
N PRO A 442 24.81 -14.47 -0.92
CA PRO A 442 24.10 -15.41 -0.07
C PRO A 442 22.84 -14.74 0.45
N GLY A 443 21.73 -15.48 0.51
CA GLY A 443 20.51 -14.96 1.12
C GLY A 443 20.83 -14.39 2.51
N PRO A 444 20.25 -13.25 2.90
CA PRO A 444 20.51 -12.70 4.22
C PRO A 444 20.19 -13.76 5.29
N PRO A 445 20.96 -13.86 6.38
CA PRO A 445 20.59 -14.74 7.48
C PRO A 445 19.21 -14.31 7.96
N SER A 446 18.22 -15.21 7.89
CA SER A 446 16.90 -14.96 8.47
C SER A 446 17.07 -14.93 10.00
N MET A 447 17.32 -13.75 10.56
CA MET A 447 17.50 -13.59 12.01
C MET A 447 16.18 -13.39 12.76
N SER A 448 15.06 -13.25 12.04
CA SER A 448 13.75 -13.00 12.61
C SER A 448 12.95 -14.29 12.63
N PHE A 449 12.93 -14.98 13.76
CA PHE A 449 11.89 -15.99 14.02
C PHE A 449 10.62 -15.23 14.43
N LEU A 450 9.49 -15.54 13.80
CA LEU A 450 8.19 -15.12 14.34
C LEU A 450 8.12 -15.65 15.79
N PRO A 451 7.85 -14.82 16.80
CA PRO A 451 7.54 -15.32 18.13
C PRO A 451 6.41 -16.34 18.00
N SER A 452 6.70 -17.61 18.27
CA SER A 452 5.66 -18.63 18.31
C SER A 452 4.86 -18.42 19.60
N SER A 453 3.61 -18.02 19.47
CA SER A 453 2.65 -18.08 20.56
C SER A 453 1.44 -18.86 20.09
N ASP A 454 1.19 -20.00 20.72
CA ASP A 454 -0.03 -20.79 20.55
C ASP A 454 -1.22 -20.17 21.30
N ALA A 455 -1.01 -19.06 22.02
CA ALA A 455 -2.08 -18.39 22.74
C ALA A 455 -3.06 -17.73 21.75
N PRO A 456 -4.37 -17.91 21.95
CA PRO A 456 -5.38 -17.21 21.17
C PRO A 456 -5.17 -15.71 21.24
N ARG A 457 -5.11 -15.07 20.07
CA ARG A 457 -4.92 -13.63 19.92
C ARG A 457 -6.23 -12.89 19.91
N LEU A 458 -6.32 -11.74 20.56
CA LEU A 458 -7.47 -10.84 20.42
C LEU A 458 -7.32 -10.03 19.12
N LEU A 459 -7.87 -10.56 18.04
CA LEU A 459 -7.70 -10.06 16.66
C LEU A 459 -8.45 -8.76 16.39
N SER A 460 -9.58 -8.54 17.08
CA SER A 460 -10.41 -7.36 16.85
C SER A 460 -9.93 -6.10 17.55
N ALA A 461 -8.94 -6.17 18.44
CA ALA A 461 -8.50 -5.02 19.24
C ALA A 461 -8.09 -3.84 18.36
N LYS A 462 -8.75 -2.69 18.56
CA LYS A 462 -8.49 -1.40 17.89
C LYS A 462 -8.57 -1.45 16.35
N ARG A 463 -9.17 -2.51 15.79
CA ARG A 463 -9.36 -2.67 14.34
C ARG A 463 -10.47 -1.76 13.79
N PRO A 464 -10.47 -1.45 12.49
CA PRO A 464 -11.52 -0.68 11.84
C PRO A 464 -12.90 -1.31 11.99
N VAL A 465 -13.90 -0.43 12.17
CA VAL A 465 -15.30 -0.85 12.31
C VAL A 465 -16.18 0.00 11.40
N PHE A 466 -16.92 -0.67 10.52
CA PHE A 466 -17.90 -0.05 9.64
C PHE A 466 -19.31 -0.29 10.17
N SER A 467 -20.25 0.61 9.89
CA SER A 467 -21.65 0.44 10.29
C SER A 467 -22.62 1.06 9.28
N SER A 468 -23.90 0.73 9.41
CA SER A 468 -25.00 1.40 8.70
C SER A 468 -25.26 2.84 9.19
N GLY A 469 -24.52 3.32 10.19
CA GLY A 469 -24.70 4.61 10.83
C GLY A 469 -24.43 4.53 12.33
N SER A 470 -23.96 5.63 12.92
CA SER A 470 -23.71 5.74 14.36
C SER A 470 -24.24 7.04 14.92
N VAL A 471 -24.70 7.05 16.17
CA VAL A 471 -24.88 8.29 16.93
C VAL A 471 -23.51 8.94 17.16
N ALA A 472 -23.44 10.27 17.12
CA ALA A 472 -22.18 11.02 17.08
C ALA A 472 -21.25 10.74 18.27
N ASP A 473 -21.79 10.56 19.47
CA ASP A 473 -21.06 10.26 20.71
C ASP A 473 -20.82 8.76 20.93
N ARG A 474 -21.45 7.89 20.12
CA ARG A 474 -21.36 6.42 20.22
C ARG A 474 -20.94 5.77 18.89
N PRO A 475 -19.79 6.17 18.31
CA PRO A 475 -19.32 5.69 17.02
C PRO A 475 -18.95 4.19 17.01
N ALA A 476 -18.99 3.59 15.82
CA ALA A 476 -18.79 2.15 15.62
C ALA A 476 -17.45 1.62 16.14
N HIS A 477 -16.36 2.39 16.02
CA HIS A 477 -15.02 1.95 16.44
C HIS A 477 -14.90 1.64 17.93
N LEU A 478 -15.83 2.12 18.78
CA LEU A 478 -15.78 1.88 20.21
C LEU A 478 -15.93 0.39 20.57
N VAL A 479 -16.59 -0.41 19.73
CA VAL A 479 -16.78 -1.85 20.03
C VAL A 479 -15.50 -2.66 20.01
N THR A 480 -14.43 -2.11 19.40
CA THR A 480 -13.08 -2.68 19.39
C THR A 480 -12.11 -1.89 20.28
N ASP A 481 -12.60 -0.84 20.94
CA ASP A 481 -11.86 0.00 21.89
C ASP A 481 -12.23 -0.34 23.34
N TYR A 482 -11.53 -1.33 23.90
CA TYR A 482 -11.81 -1.83 25.25
C TYR A 482 -11.37 -0.89 26.39
N SER A 483 -10.71 0.24 26.12
CA SER A 483 -10.25 1.13 27.18
C SER A 483 -11.31 2.17 27.61
N THR A 484 -12.36 2.36 26.82
CA THR A 484 -13.42 3.34 27.11
C THR A 484 -14.57 2.78 27.95
N GLY A 485 -14.85 1.48 27.82
CA GLY A 485 -16.08 0.86 28.35
C GLY A 485 -17.35 1.29 27.60
N GLU A 486 -17.19 2.06 26.53
CA GLU A 486 -18.24 2.51 25.64
C GLU A 486 -18.32 1.60 24.41
N GLY A 487 -19.35 1.80 23.60
CA GLY A 487 -19.69 0.95 22.47
C GLY A 487 -20.62 1.64 21.49
N TRP A 488 -20.95 0.97 20.40
CA TRP A 488 -21.72 1.52 19.30
C TRP A 488 -23.22 1.61 19.59
N VAL A 489 -23.82 2.72 19.17
CA VAL A 489 -25.28 2.89 19.05
C VAL A 489 -25.61 3.29 17.63
N SER A 490 -26.56 2.58 17.02
CA SER A 490 -26.99 2.87 15.65
C SER A 490 -27.63 4.25 15.53
N ALA A 491 -27.37 4.94 14.41
CA ALA A 491 -28.04 6.20 14.10
C ALA A 491 -29.54 6.03 13.76
N THR A 492 -29.99 4.80 13.57
CA THR A 492 -31.35 4.47 13.15
C THR A 492 -31.88 3.30 13.97
N ASN A 493 -33.19 3.27 14.22
CA ASN A 493 -33.88 2.12 14.80
C ASN A 493 -34.58 1.25 13.74
N GLU A 494 -34.29 1.51 12.46
CA GLU A 494 -34.93 0.81 11.35
C GLU A 494 -34.34 -0.60 11.12
N PRO A 495 -35.16 -1.53 10.58
CA PRO A 495 -34.73 -2.83 10.10
C PRO A 495 -33.49 -2.79 9.20
N GLY A 496 -32.55 -3.70 9.45
CA GLY A 496 -31.36 -3.89 8.63
C GLY A 496 -30.14 -3.08 9.08
N ALA A 497 -30.19 -2.40 10.23
CA ALA A 497 -29.01 -1.80 10.85
C ALA A 497 -27.89 -2.83 11.03
N TRP A 498 -26.63 -2.46 10.82
CA TRP A 498 -25.50 -3.39 10.90
C TRP A 498 -24.21 -2.75 11.38
N ILE A 499 -23.33 -3.59 11.93
CA ILE A 499 -21.94 -3.28 12.26
C ILE A 499 -21.03 -4.36 11.69
N ARG A 500 -19.82 -3.99 11.27
CA ARG A 500 -18.81 -4.92 10.73
C ARG A 500 -17.45 -4.56 11.32
N VAL A 501 -16.83 -5.52 11.99
CA VAL A 501 -15.41 -5.45 12.36
C VAL A 501 -14.60 -6.02 11.20
N ASP A 502 -13.67 -5.22 10.70
CA ASP A 502 -12.71 -5.65 9.69
C ASP A 502 -11.40 -6.08 10.38
N LEU A 503 -10.89 -7.28 10.09
CA LEU A 503 -9.69 -7.82 10.72
C LEU A 503 -8.40 -7.44 9.99
N GLU A 504 -8.52 -6.71 8.87
CA GLU A 504 -7.41 -6.19 8.04
C GLU A 504 -6.41 -7.28 7.63
N GLY A 505 -6.92 -8.47 7.34
CA GLY A 505 -6.14 -9.65 7.02
C GLY A 505 -6.97 -10.92 7.18
N LEU A 506 -6.48 -12.03 6.64
CA LEU A 506 -7.13 -13.33 6.76
C LEU A 506 -6.57 -14.08 7.98
N TRP A 507 -7.42 -14.35 8.97
CA TRP A 507 -7.02 -14.95 10.25
C TRP A 507 -7.75 -16.25 10.54
N GLN A 508 -7.09 -17.19 11.21
CA GLN A 508 -7.77 -18.39 11.71
C GLN A 508 -8.57 -18.00 12.95
N VAL A 509 -9.89 -17.87 12.83
CA VAL A 509 -10.74 -17.43 13.94
C VAL A 509 -11.18 -18.65 14.76
N ASP A 510 -10.95 -18.58 16.07
CA ASP A 510 -11.43 -19.58 17.02
C ASP A 510 -12.83 -19.21 17.53
N THR A 511 -13.00 -17.98 18.03
CA THR A 511 -14.25 -17.57 18.72
C THR A 511 -14.61 -16.11 18.43
N VAL A 512 -15.89 -15.83 18.25
CA VAL A 512 -16.45 -14.47 18.25
C VAL A 512 -17.36 -14.30 19.46
N THR A 513 -17.16 -13.24 20.24
CA THR A 513 -18.04 -12.84 21.34
C THR A 513 -18.56 -11.43 21.10
N VAL A 514 -19.87 -11.22 21.22
CA VAL A 514 -20.50 -9.89 21.16
C VAL A 514 -21.21 -9.62 22.48
N LEU A 515 -20.94 -8.46 23.07
CA LEU A 515 -21.64 -7.96 24.25
C LEU A 515 -22.63 -6.89 23.82
N LEU A 516 -23.92 -7.14 24.05
CA LEU A 516 -25.02 -6.22 23.78
C LEU A 516 -25.33 -5.38 25.02
N GLY A 517 -25.70 -4.12 24.78
CA GLY A 517 -26.26 -3.20 25.76
C GLY A 517 -27.78 -3.35 25.81
N GLU A 518 -28.50 -2.25 25.60
CA GLU A 518 -29.96 -2.26 25.53
C GLU A 518 -30.46 -2.31 24.06
N PRO A 519 -31.63 -2.94 23.79
CA PRO A 519 -32.44 -3.70 24.74
C PRO A 519 -31.87 -5.11 24.99
N ASP A 520 -32.28 -5.73 26.09
CA ASP A 520 -31.74 -7.02 26.54
C ASP A 520 -31.88 -8.18 25.53
N ALA A 521 -32.85 -8.11 24.60
CA ALA A 521 -33.05 -9.12 23.57
C ALA A 521 -33.41 -8.51 22.22
N VAL A 522 -32.63 -8.83 21.18
CA VAL A 522 -32.89 -8.44 19.80
C VAL A 522 -32.63 -9.59 18.83
N PRO A 523 -33.41 -9.70 17.74
CA PRO A 523 -33.07 -10.56 16.63
C PRO A 523 -31.76 -10.10 15.98
N TYR A 524 -30.92 -11.07 15.63
CA TYR A 524 -29.65 -10.80 14.95
C TYR A 524 -29.38 -11.83 13.86
N ARG A 525 -28.50 -11.43 12.94
CA ARG A 525 -27.85 -12.29 11.97
C ARG A 525 -26.35 -12.01 12.00
N LEU A 526 -25.56 -13.07 12.19
CA LEU A 526 -24.11 -13.03 12.08
C LEU A 526 -23.69 -13.47 10.68
N GLU A 527 -23.03 -12.57 9.98
CA GLU A 527 -22.38 -12.78 8.70
C GLU A 527 -20.87 -12.76 8.91
N VAL A 528 -20.14 -13.69 8.30
CA VAL A 528 -18.67 -13.67 8.26
C VAL A 528 -18.19 -13.63 6.83
N SER A 529 -16.98 -13.13 6.60
CA SER A 529 -16.41 -13.08 5.26
C SER A 529 -14.93 -13.40 5.29
N ASP A 530 -14.45 -14.09 4.26
CA ASP A 530 -13.04 -14.30 3.93
C ASP A 530 -12.43 -13.16 3.11
N GLY A 531 -13.20 -12.09 2.85
CA GLY A 531 -12.83 -10.96 2.00
C GLY A 531 -13.44 -11.02 0.60
N GLN A 532 -13.99 -12.16 0.18
CA GLN A 532 -14.63 -12.31 -1.14
C GLN A 532 -16.14 -12.52 -1.01
N ALA A 533 -16.58 -13.45 -0.16
CA ALA A 533 -17.99 -13.78 0.02
C ALA A 533 -18.43 -13.58 1.46
N ALA A 534 -19.68 -13.18 1.65
CA ALA A 534 -20.32 -13.16 2.97
C ALA A 534 -21.12 -14.45 3.15
N GLU A 535 -20.93 -15.13 4.27
CA GLU A 535 -21.66 -16.32 4.69
C GLU A 535 -22.44 -16.00 5.96
N GLU A 536 -23.74 -16.32 5.96
CA GLU A 536 -24.54 -16.34 7.19
C GLU A 536 -24.16 -17.58 8.01
N VAL A 537 -23.66 -17.37 9.23
CA VAL A 537 -23.22 -18.46 10.12
C VAL A 537 -24.11 -18.64 11.35
N ALA A 538 -24.90 -17.63 11.70
CA ALA A 538 -25.88 -17.74 12.77
C ALA A 538 -27.01 -16.71 12.61
N THR A 539 -28.21 -17.11 13.00
CA THR A 539 -29.36 -16.23 13.23
C THR A 539 -30.04 -16.62 14.53
N GLY A 540 -30.65 -15.65 15.21
CA GLY A 540 -31.37 -15.95 16.44
C GLY A 540 -31.90 -14.72 17.13
N THR A 541 -32.40 -14.93 18.33
CA THR A 541 -32.76 -13.90 19.30
C THR A 541 -32.11 -14.32 20.60
N THR A 542 -31.36 -13.44 21.25
CA THR A 542 -30.59 -13.81 22.43
C THR A 542 -30.55 -12.69 23.44
N ASP A 543 -30.00 -13.01 24.60
CA ASP A 543 -29.77 -12.10 25.71
C ASP A 543 -28.41 -11.37 25.51
N ARG A 544 -28.03 -10.51 26.47
CA ARG A 544 -26.88 -9.57 26.40
C ARG A 544 -25.52 -10.10 25.91
N ARG A 545 -25.25 -11.42 25.84
CA ARG A 545 -23.96 -11.96 25.40
C ARG A 545 -24.10 -13.08 24.37
N LEU A 546 -23.48 -12.85 23.22
CA LEU A 546 -23.35 -13.80 22.13
C LEU A 546 -21.96 -14.45 22.12
N SER A 547 -21.90 -15.74 21.83
CA SER A 547 -20.65 -16.47 21.64
C SER A 547 -20.79 -17.49 20.51
N PHE A 548 -19.87 -17.44 19.56
CA PHE A 548 -19.85 -18.29 18.37
C PHE A 548 -18.51 -18.99 18.26
N ASP A 549 -18.53 -20.32 18.12
CA ASP A 549 -17.35 -21.14 17.80
C ASP A 549 -17.19 -21.18 16.27
N LEU A 550 -16.09 -20.64 15.78
CA LEU A 550 -15.80 -20.53 14.35
C LEU A 550 -14.49 -21.23 13.97
N ARG A 551 -14.00 -22.15 14.83
CA ARG A 551 -12.76 -22.88 14.59
C ARG A 551 -12.72 -23.54 13.21
N GLY A 552 -11.56 -23.43 12.56
CA GLY A 552 -11.33 -23.96 11.21
C GLY A 552 -11.76 -23.02 10.09
N ARG A 553 -12.19 -21.79 10.41
CA ARG A 553 -12.53 -20.76 9.43
C ARG A 553 -11.44 -19.69 9.38
N ALA A 554 -11.01 -19.39 8.16
CA ALA A 554 -10.16 -18.25 7.87
C ALA A 554 -11.06 -17.04 7.54
N LEU A 555 -11.06 -16.00 8.36
CA LEU A 555 -11.97 -14.87 8.24
C LEU A 555 -11.21 -13.55 8.14
N HIS A 556 -11.75 -12.64 7.31
CA HIS A 556 -11.33 -11.25 7.15
C HIS A 556 -12.27 -10.28 7.86
N ALA A 557 -13.55 -10.61 7.99
CA ALA A 557 -14.51 -9.73 8.64
C ALA A 557 -15.60 -10.50 9.37
N VAL A 558 -16.14 -9.84 10.41
CA VAL A 558 -17.29 -10.29 11.18
C VAL A 558 -18.33 -9.18 11.17
N LYS A 559 -19.54 -9.48 10.72
CA LYS A 559 -20.64 -8.51 10.56
C LYS A 559 -21.88 -8.98 11.30
N LEU A 560 -22.43 -8.10 12.12
CA LEU A 560 -23.69 -8.32 12.81
C LEU A 560 -24.76 -7.44 12.17
N VAL A 561 -25.88 -8.05 11.77
CA VAL A 561 -27.04 -7.39 11.17
C VAL A 561 -28.24 -7.56 12.10
N PHE A 562 -28.98 -6.49 12.32
CA PHE A 562 -30.22 -6.47 13.09
C PHE A 562 -31.40 -6.38 12.11
N PRO A 563 -32.08 -7.49 11.81
CA PRO A 563 -33.15 -7.52 10.81
C PRO A 563 -34.41 -6.77 11.23
N GLU A 564 -34.57 -6.42 12.52
CA GLU A 564 -35.73 -5.70 13.05
C GLU A 564 -35.33 -4.35 13.65
N ALA A 565 -34.68 -4.34 14.81
CA ALA A 565 -34.19 -3.12 15.46
C ALA A 565 -32.81 -3.39 16.08
N PRO A 566 -31.88 -2.43 16.02
CA PRO A 566 -30.54 -2.62 16.58
C PRO A 566 -30.55 -2.58 18.11
N ALA A 567 -29.65 -3.36 18.71
CA ALA A 567 -29.21 -3.12 20.08
C ALA A 567 -27.96 -2.25 20.10
N GLU A 568 -27.73 -1.59 21.23
CA GLU A 568 -26.40 -1.11 21.57
C GLU A 568 -25.42 -2.29 21.57
N ILE A 569 -24.23 -2.11 21.01
CA ILE A 569 -23.15 -3.09 21.10
C ILE A 569 -22.06 -2.49 21.96
N LYS A 570 -21.77 -3.13 23.09
CA LYS A 570 -20.68 -2.72 23.98
C LYS A 570 -19.33 -3.15 23.44
N GLU A 571 -19.19 -4.42 23.06
CA GLU A 571 -17.90 -4.98 22.63
C GLU A 571 -18.08 -6.06 21.55
N VAL A 572 -17.12 -6.14 20.64
CA VAL A 572 -16.95 -7.27 19.71
C VAL A 572 -15.53 -7.82 19.84
N ARG A 573 -15.41 -9.02 20.42
CA ARG A 573 -14.15 -9.72 20.63
C ARG A 573 -14.01 -10.88 19.67
N VAL A 574 -13.00 -10.82 18.79
CA VAL A 574 -12.64 -11.91 17.88
C VAL A 574 -11.33 -12.51 18.36
N HIS A 575 -11.31 -13.80 18.70
CA HIS A 575 -10.11 -14.52 19.10
C HIS A 575 -9.68 -15.51 18.03
N GLY A 576 -8.38 -15.61 17.78
CA GLY A 576 -7.85 -16.50 16.75
C GLY A 576 -6.33 -16.48 16.65
N ARG A 577 -5.79 -16.99 15.54
CA ARG A 577 -4.35 -17.12 15.29
C ARG A 577 -3.95 -16.57 13.93
#